data_AF-A0AAD8D5D8-F1
#
_entry.id   AF-A0AAD8D5D8-F1
#
_cell.length_a   1.000
_cell.length_b   1.000
_cell.length_c   1.000
_cell.angle_alpha   90.00
_cell.angle_beta   90.00
_cell.angle_gamma   90.00
#
_symmetry.space_group_name_H-M   'P 1'
#
loop_
_entity.id
_entity.type
_entity.pdbx_description
1 polymer ?
#
loop_
_entity_poly.entity_id
_entity_poly.type
_entity_poly.pdbx_seq_one_letter_code
_entity_poly.pdbx_strand_id
1 'polypeptide(L)'
;MTSYLYQEVELSKRHEEILGQRTALLQQMETLIEGQQNEKKNRTAVSEAAHDRNTALLKDLEAIEERLHARACILPHPNVVSIETQYWASVEEQIPQWEQFLLGKAQSPQGRNQRAGKRFQKCTSQDKQKTKSSDLPPSRSSSKSVSRSSTPRAKLRS
;
A
#
# COMPACT_ATOMS: atom_id res chain seq x y z
N MET A 1 -39.97 70.58 -5.92
CA MET A 1 -39.94 69.50 -6.93
C MET A 1 -38.53 68.92 -7.15
N THR A 2 -37.46 69.73 -7.12
CA THR A 2 -36.07 69.27 -7.33
C THR A 2 -35.55 68.26 -6.29
N SER A 3 -35.93 68.40 -5.02
CA SER A 3 -35.50 67.48 -3.94
C SER A 3 -36.00 66.04 -4.11
N TYR A 4 -37.20 65.85 -4.66
CA TYR A 4 -37.78 64.52 -4.86
C TYR A 4 -37.08 63.80 -6.02
N LEU A 5 -36.82 64.51 -7.12
CA LEU A 5 -36.11 63.97 -8.27
C LEU A 5 -34.68 63.56 -7.91
N TYR A 6 -33.99 64.35 -7.07
CA TYR A 6 -32.68 63.96 -6.55
C TYR A 6 -32.72 62.66 -5.74
N GLN A 7 -33.73 62.50 -4.89
CA GLN A 7 -33.92 61.30 -4.08
C GLN A 7 -34.21 60.05 -4.93
N GLU A 8 -35.02 60.19 -5.98
CA GLU A 8 -35.35 59.08 -6.90
C GLU A 8 -34.11 58.59 -7.66
N VAL A 9 -33.27 59.52 -8.13
CA VAL A 9 -32.00 59.19 -8.80
C VAL A 9 -31.06 58.45 -7.86
N GLU A 10 -30.95 58.90 -6.61
CA GLU A 10 -30.11 58.24 -5.61
C GLU A 10 -30.63 56.85 -5.23
N LEU A 11 -31.96 56.68 -5.11
CA LEU A 11 -32.60 55.37 -4.89
C LEU A 11 -32.35 54.42 -6.07
N SER A 12 -32.50 54.91 -7.29
CA SER A 12 -32.23 54.14 -8.51
C SER A 12 -30.78 53.67 -8.56
N LYS A 13 -29.83 54.55 -8.22
CA LYS A 13 -28.41 54.19 -8.17
C LYS A 13 -28.12 53.07 -7.17
N ARG A 14 -28.71 53.15 -5.96
CA ARG A 14 -28.59 52.08 -4.95
C ARG A 14 -29.24 50.79 -5.41
N HIS A 15 -30.37 50.87 -6.12
CA HIS A 15 -31.04 49.70 -6.67
C HIS A 15 -30.15 48.96 -7.67
N GLU A 16 -29.55 49.69 -8.61
CA GLU A 16 -28.60 49.12 -9.58
C GLU A 16 -27.39 48.50 -8.89
N GLU A 17 -26.87 49.12 -7.83
CA GLU A 17 -25.79 48.54 -7.03
C GLU A 17 -26.21 47.21 -6.38
N ILE A 18 -27.41 47.16 -5.77
CA ILE A 18 -27.95 45.94 -5.17
C ILE A 18 -28.13 44.84 -6.22
N LEU A 19 -28.64 45.18 -7.41
CA LEU A 19 -28.79 44.24 -8.51
C LEU A 19 -27.43 43.74 -9.01
N GLY A 20 -26.43 44.62 -9.14
CA GLY A 20 -25.06 44.26 -9.49
C GLY A 20 -24.43 43.30 -8.48
N GLN A 21 -24.58 43.57 -7.19
CA GLN A 21 -24.09 42.68 -6.13
C GLN A 21 -24.80 41.32 -6.17
N ARG A 22 -26.11 41.30 -6.37
CA ARG A 22 -26.89 40.05 -6.45
C ARG A 22 -26.46 39.20 -7.63
N THR A 23 -26.30 39.80 -8.81
CA THR A 23 -25.88 39.07 -10.03
C THR A 23 -24.48 38.49 -9.88
N ALA A 24 -23.54 39.27 -9.34
CA ALA A 24 -22.19 38.79 -9.05
C ALA A 24 -22.20 37.59 -8.07
N LEU A 25 -22.98 37.68 -6.98
CA LEU A 25 -23.10 36.59 -6.01
C LEU A 25 -23.71 35.33 -6.65
N LEU A 26 -24.76 35.47 -7.45
CA LEU A 26 -25.39 34.34 -8.14
C LEU A 26 -24.41 33.64 -9.07
N GLN A 27 -23.63 34.40 -9.84
CA GLN A 27 -22.60 33.85 -10.73
C GLN A 27 -21.49 33.12 -9.94
N GLN A 28 -21.08 33.68 -8.78
CA GLN A 28 -20.13 33.00 -7.89
C GLN A 28 -20.69 31.69 -7.33
N MET A 29 -21.96 31.66 -6.95
CA MET A 29 -22.60 30.44 -6.46
C MET A 29 -22.74 29.37 -7.56
N GLU A 30 -23.11 29.78 -8.77
CA GLU A 30 -23.23 28.88 -9.93
C GLU A 30 -21.88 28.23 -10.26
N THR A 31 -20.83 29.05 -10.41
CA THR A 31 -19.47 28.54 -10.70
C THR A 31 -18.94 27.61 -9.61
N LEU A 32 -19.23 27.89 -8.33
CA LEU A 32 -18.86 27.01 -7.22
C LEU A 32 -19.58 25.66 -7.32
N ILE A 33 -20.89 25.67 -7.56
CA ILE A 33 -21.70 24.45 -7.69
C ILE A 33 -21.21 23.62 -8.89
N GLU A 34 -21.00 24.25 -10.05
CA GLU A 34 -20.48 23.58 -11.24
C GLU A 34 -19.09 22.97 -11.00
N GLY A 35 -18.18 23.73 -10.39
CA GLY A 35 -16.86 23.24 -10.02
C GLY A 35 -16.94 22.02 -9.10
N GLN A 36 -17.77 22.08 -8.06
CA GLN A 36 -17.97 20.96 -7.15
C GLN A 36 -18.55 19.73 -7.86
N GLN A 37 -19.52 19.92 -8.76
CA GLN A 37 -20.12 18.81 -9.52
C GLN A 37 -19.11 18.17 -10.48
N ASN A 38 -18.28 18.99 -11.14
CA ASN A 38 -17.23 18.49 -12.03
C ASN A 38 -16.15 17.73 -11.26
N GLU A 39 -15.74 18.22 -10.09
CA GLU A 39 -14.82 17.48 -9.22
C GLU A 39 -15.40 16.12 -8.80
N LYS A 40 -16.68 16.08 -8.40
CA LYS A 40 -17.35 14.82 -8.04
C LYS A 40 -17.35 13.85 -9.21
N LYS A 41 -17.76 14.29 -10.41
CA LYS A 41 -17.74 13.47 -11.64
C LYS A 41 -16.34 12.96 -11.98
N ASN A 42 -15.33 13.80 -11.86
CA ASN A 42 -13.94 13.40 -12.11
C ASN A 42 -13.47 12.35 -11.10
N ARG A 43 -13.78 12.54 -9.80
CA ARG A 43 -13.44 11.57 -8.76
C ARG A 43 -14.13 10.22 -8.98
N THR A 44 -15.41 10.22 -9.34
CA THR A 44 -16.14 8.98 -9.62
C THR A 44 -15.57 8.28 -10.85
N ALA A 45 -15.29 9.01 -11.93
CA ALA A 45 -14.70 8.43 -13.14
C ALA A 45 -13.30 7.83 -12.90
N VAL A 46 -12.46 8.51 -12.11
CA VAL A 46 -11.14 7.98 -11.74
C VAL A 46 -11.28 6.73 -10.86
N SER A 47 -12.23 6.74 -9.91
CA SER A 47 -12.50 5.59 -9.05
C SER A 47 -13.03 4.39 -9.82
N GLU A 48 -13.96 4.61 -10.76
CA GLU A 48 -14.54 3.58 -11.61
C GLU A 48 -13.46 2.98 -12.53
N ALA A 49 -12.66 3.82 -13.19
CA ALA A 49 -11.55 3.34 -14.01
C ALA A 49 -10.47 2.60 -13.20
N ALA A 50 -10.27 2.94 -11.92
CA ALA A 50 -9.39 2.17 -11.03
C ALA A 50 -10.04 0.83 -10.63
N HIS A 51 -11.35 0.83 -10.37
CA HIS A 51 -12.11 -0.37 -10.06
C HIS A 51 -12.08 -1.37 -11.23
N ASP A 52 -12.31 -0.92 -12.46
CA ASP A 52 -12.26 -1.77 -13.66
C ASP A 52 -10.89 -2.39 -13.87
N ARG A 53 -9.81 -1.61 -13.68
CA ARG A 53 -8.45 -2.13 -13.73
C ARG A 53 -8.20 -3.17 -12.64
N ASN A 54 -8.62 -2.88 -11.41
CA ASN A 54 -8.44 -3.79 -10.28
C ASN A 54 -9.21 -5.10 -10.48
N THR A 55 -10.44 -5.04 -10.99
CA THR A 55 -11.24 -6.24 -11.26
C THR A 55 -10.63 -7.09 -12.37
N ALA A 56 -10.06 -6.48 -13.42
CA ALA A 56 -9.31 -7.20 -14.45
C ALA A 56 -8.08 -7.90 -13.85
N LEU A 57 -7.27 -7.18 -13.05
CA LEU A 57 -6.09 -7.74 -12.39
C LEU A 57 -6.44 -8.90 -11.45
N LEU A 58 -7.54 -8.79 -10.70
CA LEU A 58 -7.98 -9.87 -9.81
C LEU A 58 -8.36 -11.13 -10.59
N LYS A 59 -9.05 -10.98 -11.73
CA LYS A 59 -9.35 -12.12 -12.62
C LYS A 59 -8.09 -12.76 -13.20
N ASP A 60 -7.12 -11.95 -13.60
CA ASP A 60 -5.84 -12.46 -14.10
C ASP A 60 -5.07 -13.21 -13.02
N LEU A 61 -5.07 -12.69 -11.78
CA LEU A 61 -4.46 -13.36 -10.63
C LEU A 61 -5.15 -14.68 -10.31
N GLU A 62 -6.48 -14.70 -10.28
CA GLU A 62 -7.28 -15.92 -10.09
C GLU A 62 -6.94 -16.96 -11.18
N ALA A 63 -6.88 -16.55 -12.46
CA ALA A 63 -6.52 -17.46 -13.54
C ALA A 63 -5.07 -18.01 -13.42
N ILE A 64 -4.13 -17.20 -12.94
CA ILE A 64 -2.76 -17.64 -12.66
C ILE A 64 -2.74 -18.61 -11.48
N GLU A 65 -3.48 -18.31 -10.43
CA GLU A 65 -3.61 -19.14 -9.23
C GLU A 65 -4.19 -20.51 -9.57
N GLU A 66 -5.30 -20.56 -10.30
CA GLU A 66 -5.92 -21.82 -10.75
C GLU A 66 -4.95 -22.64 -11.59
N ARG A 67 -4.21 -22.00 -12.50
CA ARG A 67 -3.19 -22.69 -13.31
C ARG A 67 -2.03 -23.20 -12.47
N LEU A 68 -1.61 -22.46 -11.45
CA LEU A 68 -0.56 -22.88 -10.52
C LEU A 68 -1.04 -24.02 -9.65
N HIS A 69 -2.26 -23.93 -9.12
CA HIS A 69 -2.87 -24.95 -8.28
C HIS A 69 -3.04 -26.27 -9.05
N ALA A 70 -3.57 -26.20 -10.28
CA ALA A 70 -3.66 -27.37 -11.16
C ALA A 70 -2.29 -28.02 -11.40
N ARG A 71 -1.22 -27.24 -11.58
CA ARG A 71 0.14 -27.77 -11.75
C ARG A 71 0.71 -28.37 -10.45
N ALA A 72 0.53 -27.69 -9.33
CA ALA A 72 1.04 -28.11 -8.03
C ALA A 72 0.35 -29.38 -7.51
N CYS A 73 -0.94 -29.53 -7.77
CA CYS A 73 -1.70 -30.75 -7.42
C CYS A 73 -1.29 -31.97 -8.26
N ILE A 74 -0.83 -31.77 -9.49
CA ILE A 74 -0.46 -32.87 -10.39
C ILE A 74 1.02 -33.26 -10.25
N LEU A 75 1.91 -32.30 -10.02
CA LEU A 75 3.35 -32.57 -9.89
C LEU A 75 3.92 -31.90 -8.64
N PRO A 76 4.29 -32.68 -7.61
CA PRO A 76 5.17 -32.19 -6.57
C PRO A 76 6.45 -31.66 -7.22
N HIS A 77 7.02 -30.58 -6.68
CA HIS A 77 8.23 -29.99 -7.22
C HIS A 77 9.34 -31.06 -7.33
N PRO A 78 10.09 -31.18 -8.45
CA PRO A 78 11.05 -32.25 -8.67
C PRO A 78 12.10 -32.41 -7.57
N ASN A 79 12.45 -31.32 -6.86
CA ASN A 79 13.33 -31.41 -5.70
C ASN A 79 12.69 -32.18 -4.54
N VAL A 80 11.38 -32.01 -4.30
CA VAL A 80 10.63 -32.76 -3.28
C VAL A 80 10.62 -34.25 -3.64
N VAL A 81 10.33 -34.56 -4.91
CA VAL A 81 10.36 -35.95 -5.41
C VAL A 81 11.76 -36.55 -5.28
N SER A 82 12.81 -35.80 -5.63
CA SER A 82 14.21 -36.24 -5.50
C SER A 82 14.59 -36.51 -4.05
N ILE A 83 14.22 -35.62 -3.12
CA ILE A 83 14.52 -35.79 -1.70
C ILE A 83 13.75 -37.00 -1.14
N GLU A 84 12.48 -37.15 -1.48
CA GLU A 84 11.68 -38.30 -1.07
C GLU A 84 12.27 -39.62 -1.59
N THR A 85 12.66 -39.65 -2.87
CA THR A 85 13.31 -40.82 -3.47
C THR A 85 14.62 -41.16 -2.76
N GLN A 86 15.46 -40.15 -2.50
CA GLN A 86 16.74 -40.34 -1.81
C GLN A 86 16.53 -40.78 -0.35
N TYR A 87 15.50 -40.25 0.31
CA TYR A 87 15.13 -40.63 1.67
C TYR A 87 14.72 -42.10 1.72
N TRP A 88 13.78 -42.53 0.88
CA TRP A 88 13.33 -43.94 0.85
C TRP A 88 14.47 -44.90 0.49
N ALA A 89 15.31 -44.56 -0.50
CA ALA A 89 16.50 -45.34 -0.81
C ALA A 89 17.47 -45.45 0.39
N SER A 90 17.66 -44.35 1.12
CA SER A 90 18.47 -44.37 2.34
C SER A 90 17.82 -45.17 3.47
N VAL A 91 16.50 -45.22 3.56
CA VAL A 91 15.79 -46.06 4.54
C VAL A 91 16.03 -47.53 4.19
N GLU A 92 15.80 -47.92 2.92
CA GLU A 92 16.01 -49.28 2.42
C GLU A 92 17.44 -49.79 2.67
N GLU A 93 18.45 -48.94 2.44
CA GLU A 93 19.85 -49.27 2.72
C GLU A 93 20.11 -49.57 4.21
N GLN A 94 19.37 -48.91 5.10
CA GLN A 94 19.56 -49.03 6.55
C GLN A 94 18.74 -50.18 7.15
N ILE A 95 17.66 -50.64 6.51
CA ILE A 95 16.79 -51.72 7.01
C ILE A 95 17.58 -52.96 7.46
N PRO A 96 18.55 -53.50 6.70
CA PRO A 96 19.31 -54.68 7.12
C PRO A 96 20.15 -54.45 8.39
N GLN A 97 20.67 -53.24 8.58
CA GLN A 97 21.45 -52.89 9.77
C GLN A 97 20.56 -52.85 11.01
N TRP A 98 19.34 -52.32 10.87
CA TRP A 98 18.32 -52.36 11.91
C TRP A 98 17.86 -53.78 12.20
N GLU A 99 17.65 -54.62 11.19
CA GLU A 99 17.25 -56.02 11.38
C GLU A 99 18.29 -56.80 12.20
N GLN A 100 19.58 -56.68 11.85
CA GLN A 100 20.66 -57.35 12.58
C GLN A 100 20.78 -56.88 14.03
N PHE A 101 20.58 -55.59 14.28
CA PHE A 101 20.56 -55.03 15.63
C PHE A 101 19.36 -55.52 16.44
N LEU A 102 18.16 -55.49 15.87
CA LEU A 102 16.94 -55.95 16.54
C LEU A 102 16.98 -57.46 16.86
N LEU A 103 17.69 -58.24 16.05
CA LEU A 103 17.97 -59.66 16.30
C LEU A 103 19.09 -59.89 17.34
N GLY A 104 19.69 -58.83 17.89
CA GLY A 104 20.78 -58.90 18.86
C GLY A 104 22.13 -59.35 18.27
N LYS A 105 22.25 -59.38 16.93
CA LYS A 105 23.43 -59.87 16.21
C LYS A 105 24.44 -58.75 15.88
N ALA A 106 24.05 -57.50 16.03
CA ALA A 106 24.88 -56.33 15.75
C ALA A 106 24.72 -55.25 16.85
N GLN A 107 25.65 -54.29 16.88
CA GLN A 107 25.53 -53.08 17.70
C GLN A 107 24.54 -52.09 17.08
N SER A 108 24.06 -51.12 17.87
CA SER A 108 23.05 -50.15 17.43
C SER A 108 23.50 -49.42 16.16
N PRO A 109 22.69 -49.42 15.09
CA PRO A 109 23.06 -48.75 13.85
C PRO A 109 23.21 -47.26 14.12
N GLN A 110 24.41 -46.75 13.86
CA GLN A 110 24.74 -45.35 14.09
C GLN A 110 24.15 -44.52 12.95
N GLY A 111 23.09 -43.77 13.25
CA GLY A 111 22.49 -42.85 12.30
C GLY A 111 23.56 -41.97 11.66
N ARG A 112 23.56 -41.88 10.33
CA ARG A 112 24.56 -41.20 9.48
C ARG A 112 24.61 -39.68 9.71
N ASN A 113 24.88 -39.24 10.93
CA ASN A 113 25.00 -37.84 11.31
C ASN A 113 26.36 -37.63 11.95
N GLN A 114 27.37 -37.45 11.10
CA GLN A 114 28.54 -36.57 11.28
C GLN A 114 29.57 -36.85 10.17
N ARG A 115 29.37 -36.24 9.00
CA ARG A 115 30.51 -35.89 8.14
C ARG A 115 30.93 -34.47 8.50
N ALA A 116 32.09 -34.40 9.13
CA ALA A 116 32.87 -33.24 9.51
C ALA A 116 32.42 -31.90 8.88
N GLY A 117 32.07 -30.94 9.74
CA GLY A 117 32.00 -29.54 9.36
C GLY A 117 33.34 -29.11 8.76
N LYS A 118 33.36 -28.89 7.45
CA LYS A 118 34.43 -28.13 6.82
C LYS A 118 34.30 -26.69 7.33
N ARG A 119 35.19 -26.35 8.26
CA ARG A 119 35.54 -24.98 8.66
C ARG A 119 35.56 -24.10 7.40
N PHE A 120 34.57 -23.24 7.24
CA PHE A 120 34.77 -22.03 6.47
C PHE A 120 35.73 -21.15 7.28
N GLN A 121 36.95 -21.00 6.79
CA GLN A 121 37.91 -20.05 7.30
C GLN A 121 37.29 -18.65 7.21
N LYS A 122 37.14 -18.05 8.39
CA LYS A 122 36.85 -16.63 8.58
C LYS A 122 38.01 -15.83 8.00
N CYS A 123 37.85 -15.32 6.78
CA CYS A 123 38.64 -14.17 6.32
C CYS A 123 37.91 -12.92 6.82
N THR A 124 38.34 -12.42 7.98
CA THR A 124 38.12 -11.02 8.32
C THR A 124 38.97 -10.17 7.39
N SER A 125 38.32 -9.43 6.51
CA SER A 125 38.87 -8.21 5.94
C SER A 125 37.75 -7.19 5.98
N GLN A 126 37.91 -6.21 6.86
CA GLN A 126 37.15 -4.98 6.78
C GLN A 126 37.46 -4.36 5.43
N ASP A 127 36.43 -4.01 4.67
CA ASP A 127 36.50 -2.79 3.90
C ASP A 127 35.16 -2.07 3.91
N LYS A 128 35.25 -0.77 4.13
CA LYS A 128 34.17 0.19 4.29
C LYS A 128 33.84 0.72 2.89
N GLN A 129 32.57 0.75 2.46
CA GLN A 129 31.91 1.83 1.66
C GLN A 129 30.39 1.56 1.70
N LYS A 130 29.55 2.31 2.42
CA LYS A 130 28.92 3.63 2.13
C LYS A 130 28.37 3.77 0.70
N THR A 131 27.05 3.61 0.55
CA THR A 131 26.11 4.52 -0.17
C THR A 131 24.66 4.02 -0.01
N LYS A 132 23.84 4.75 0.76
CA LYS A 132 22.64 5.49 0.30
C LYS A 132 21.53 4.62 -0.33
N SER A 133 20.60 4.17 0.51
CA SER A 133 19.23 3.82 0.10
C SER A 133 18.39 5.10 0.05
N SER A 134 18.10 5.59 -1.15
CA SER A 134 16.89 6.37 -1.42
C SER A 134 15.83 5.40 -1.93
N ASP A 135 14.57 5.77 -1.71
CA ASP A 135 13.38 5.24 -2.40
C ASP A 135 12.60 4.15 -1.65
N LEU A 136 11.95 4.57 -0.56
CA LEU A 136 10.62 4.08 -0.19
C LEU A 136 9.70 5.28 0.18
N PRO A 137 8.41 5.23 -0.18
CA PRO A 137 7.49 6.37 -0.09
C PRO A 137 7.03 6.65 1.35
N PRO A 138 6.66 7.90 1.71
CA PRO A 138 6.31 8.23 3.09
C PRO A 138 4.90 7.72 3.42
N SER A 139 4.85 6.72 4.31
CA SER A 139 3.61 6.33 4.99
C SER A 139 3.27 7.34 6.09
N ARG A 140 2.06 7.86 5.97
CA ARG A 140 1.41 8.89 6.77
C ARG A 140 1.10 8.35 8.18
N SER A 141 1.74 8.91 9.20
CA SER A 141 1.36 8.69 10.61
C SER A 141 1.13 10.01 11.34
N SER A 142 0.33 9.90 12.39
CA SER A 142 -0.66 10.86 12.85
C SER A 142 -0.16 11.79 13.98
N SER A 143 -0.76 12.99 14.02
CA SER A 143 -1.08 13.81 15.20
C SER A 143 0.03 14.52 15.99
N LYS A 144 0.01 15.86 15.92
CA LYS A 144 0.17 16.70 17.12
C LYS A 144 -0.65 17.98 16.99
N SER A 145 -1.72 18.03 17.76
CA SER A 145 -2.48 19.23 18.11
C SER A 145 -1.56 20.19 18.88
N VAL A 146 -1.49 21.44 18.42
CA VAL A 146 -0.98 22.55 19.24
C VAL A 146 -2.08 23.58 19.32
N SER A 147 -2.82 23.51 20.42
CA SER A 147 -3.63 24.61 20.93
C SER A 147 -2.68 25.73 21.37
N ARG A 148 -2.82 26.93 20.79
CA ARG A 148 -2.35 28.15 21.44
C ARG A 148 -3.53 29.11 21.57
N SER A 149 -3.76 29.43 22.83
CA SER A 149 -4.77 30.28 23.39
C SER A 149 -4.58 31.76 23.02
N SER A 150 -5.72 32.43 23.06
CA SER A 150 -6.04 33.84 22.94
C SER A 150 -5.24 34.77 23.85
N THR A 151 -4.92 35.99 23.39
CA THR A 151 -5.08 37.22 24.19
C THR A 151 -5.20 38.44 23.25
N PRO A 152 -6.16 39.37 23.48
CA PRO A 152 -6.30 40.60 22.71
C PRO A 152 -5.50 41.76 23.36
N ARG A 153 -5.03 42.74 22.57
CA ARG A 153 -4.58 44.02 23.12
C ARG A 153 -4.98 45.19 22.22
N ALA A 154 -5.87 46.02 22.75
CA ALA A 154 -6.22 47.34 22.25
C ALA A 154 -5.11 48.37 22.51
N LYS A 155 -4.97 49.36 21.61
CA LYS A 155 -4.65 50.79 21.84
C LYS A 155 -4.70 51.50 20.48
N LEU A 156 -5.72 52.32 20.20
CA LEU A 156 -5.83 53.77 20.47
C LEU A 156 -4.87 54.67 19.68
N ARG A 157 -5.49 55.53 18.84
CA ARG A 157 -5.12 56.91 18.44
C ARG A 157 -3.76 57.15 17.77
N SER A 158 -3.81 57.65 16.53
CA SER A 158 -3.69 59.09 16.23
C SER A 158 -4.42 59.41 14.93
#